data_AF-A0A6P0L6R0-F1
#
_entry.id   AF-A0A6P0L6R0-F1
#
_cell.length_a   1.000
_cell.length_b   1.000
_cell.length_c   1.000
_cell.angle_alpha   90.00
_cell.angle_beta   90.00
_cell.angle_gamma   90.00
#
_symmetry.space_group_name_H-M   'P 1'
#
loop_
_entity.id
_entity.type
_entity.pdbx_description
1 polymer ?
#
loop_
_entity_poly.entity_id
_entity_poly.type
_entity_poly.pdbx_seq_one_letter_code
_entity_poly.pdbx_strand_id
1 'polypeptide(L)'
;MDTMNIALPSEMKEFIQAQVALGGYSSTSEYIRELIRADQKQKTRYALEMEILKGLSSGEPTPMTAEDWEDIRANIRQRFDQSGK
;
A
#
# COMPACT_ATOMS: atom_id res chain seq x y z
N MET A 1 15.33 16.46 -6.25
CA MET A 1 14.56 16.24 -5.01
C MET A 1 13.80 17.51 -4.76
N ASP A 2 12.50 17.41 -4.58
CA ASP A 2 11.67 18.58 -4.26
C ASP A 2 11.72 18.84 -2.76
N THR A 3 11.73 20.11 -2.38
CA THR A 3 11.79 20.54 -0.98
C THR A 3 10.38 20.70 -0.43
N MET A 4 10.15 20.22 0.79
CA MET A 4 8.92 20.40 1.54
C MET A 4 9.25 20.96 2.92
N ASN A 5 8.62 22.08 3.28
CA ASN A 5 8.74 22.67 4.61
C ASN A 5 7.61 22.15 5.51
N ILE A 6 7.97 21.68 6.69
CA ILE A 6 7.01 21.10 7.66
C ILE A 6 7.22 21.81 9.00
N ALA A 7 6.16 22.38 9.56
CA ALA A 7 6.16 22.91 10.91
C ALA A 7 5.89 21.78 11.90
N LEU A 8 6.74 21.64 12.91
CA LEU A 8 6.63 20.62 13.95
C LEU A 8 6.73 21.28 15.32
N PRO A 9 5.97 20.81 16.33
CA PRO A 9 6.20 21.17 17.73
C PRO A 9 7.65 20.87 18.15
N SER A 10 8.18 21.67 19.09
CA SER A 10 9.56 21.53 19.57
C SER A 10 9.89 20.10 20.03
N GLU A 11 8.96 19.47 20.76
CA GLU A 11 9.12 18.09 21.26
C GLU A 11 9.32 17.08 20.12
N MET A 12 8.58 17.22 19.02
CA MET A 12 8.73 16.34 17.85
C MET A 12 10.07 16.56 17.15
N LYS A 13 10.53 17.82 17.08
CA LYS A 13 11.84 18.15 16.51
C LYS A 13 12.97 17.51 17.34
N GLU A 14 12.92 17.64 18.66
CA GLU A 14 13.90 17.05 19.58
C GLU A 14 13.92 15.52 19.47
N PHE A 15 12.74 14.91 19.43
CA PHE A 15 12.61 13.47 19.21
C PHE A 15 13.29 13.03 17.90
N ILE A 16 12.99 13.70 16.79
CA ILE A 16 13.60 13.35 15.49
C ILE A 16 15.12 13.55 15.52
N GLN A 17 15.62 14.61 16.15
CA GLN A 17 17.06 14.84 16.28
C GLN A 17 17.75 13.72 17.07
N ALA A 18 17.13 13.24 18.15
CA ALA A 18 17.63 12.10 18.91
C ALA A 18 17.64 10.82 18.06
N GLN A 19 16.59 10.57 17.28
CA GLN A 19 16.53 9.42 16.36
C GLN A 19 17.62 9.47 15.29
N VAL A 20 17.90 10.66 14.73
CA VAL A 20 18.99 10.84 13.78
C VAL A 20 20.34 10.54 14.42
N ALA A 21 20.58 11.06 15.63
CA ALA A 21 21.83 10.86 16.36
C ALA A 21 22.08 9.39 16.76
N LEU A 22 21.02 8.66 17.13
CA LEU A 22 21.11 7.26 17.56
C LEU A 22 21.06 6.26 16.41
N GLY A 23 20.29 6.57 15.35
CA GLY A 23 19.94 5.64 14.28
C GLY A 23 20.88 5.60 13.10
N GLY A 24 22.00 6.34 13.14
CA GLY A 24 22.97 6.38 12.04
C GLY A 24 22.48 7.12 10.79
N TYR A 25 21.42 7.92 10.90
CA TYR A 25 20.91 8.72 9.79
C TYR A 25 21.82 9.92 9.53
N SER A 26 22.02 10.26 8.26
CA SER A 26 22.80 11.42 7.85
C SER A 26 22.03 12.74 7.97
N SER A 27 20.70 12.69 8.05
CA SER A 27 19.84 13.89 8.17
C SER A 27 18.43 13.59 8.67
N THR A 28 17.75 14.62 9.17
CA THR A 28 16.30 14.59 9.45
C THR A 28 15.49 14.16 8.24
N SER A 29 15.83 14.66 7.04
CA SER A 29 15.10 14.30 5.82
C SER A 29 15.24 12.83 5.46
N GLU A 30 16.36 12.19 5.80
CA GLU A 30 16.53 10.75 5.61
C GLU A 30 15.59 9.96 6.53
N TYR A 31 15.61 10.28 7.83
CA TYR A 31 14.71 9.65 8.80
C TYR A 31 13.24 9.79 8.41
N ILE A 32 12.80 10.99 8.01
CA ILE A 32 11.43 11.24 7.57
C ILE A 32 11.09 10.43 6.31
N ARG A 33 12.01 10.33 5.33
CA ARG A 33 11.77 9.50 4.13
C ARG A 33 11.60 8.03 4.48
N GLU A 34 12.34 7.51 5.45
CA GLU A 34 12.16 6.13 5.90
C GLU A 34 10.81 5.92 6.56
N LEU A 35 10.38 6.83 7.44
CA LEU A 35 9.05 6.79 8.04
C LEU A 35 7.94 6.81 7.00
N ILE A 36 8.07 7.63 5.95
CA ILE A 36 7.11 7.67 4.83
C ILE A 36 7.06 6.31 4.11
N ARG A 37 8.21 5.69 3.82
CA ARG A 37 8.25 4.37 3.17
C ARG A 37 7.64 3.29 4.06
N ALA A 38 7.88 3.36 5.36
CA ALA A 38 7.30 2.44 6.33
C ALA A 38 5.76 2.59 6.38
N ASP A 39 5.24 3.82 6.41
CA ASP A 39 3.80 4.10 6.33
C ASP A 39 3.18 3.61 5.02
N GLN A 40 3.84 3.85 3.88
CA GLN A 40 3.40 3.33 2.58
C GLN A 40 3.31 1.80 2.59
N LYS A 41 4.36 1.12 3.06
CA LYS A 41 4.38 -0.34 3.18
C LYS A 41 3.27 -0.85 4.10
N GLN A 42 3.03 -0.15 5.21
CA GLN A 42 1.96 -0.48 6.14
C GLN A 42 0.58 -0.38 5.48
N LYS A 43 0.32 0.72 4.76
CA LYS A 43 -0.93 0.95 4.04
C LYS A 43 -1.16 -0.06 2.93
N THR A 44 -0.12 -0.39 2.15
CA THR A 44 -0.20 -1.45 1.13
C THR A 44 -0.54 -2.80 1.76
N ARG A 45 0.06 -3.13 2.91
CA ARG A 45 -0.28 -4.36 3.62
C ARG A 45 -1.74 -4.37 4.08
N TYR A 46 -2.21 -3.29 4.70
CA TYR A 46 -3.61 -3.19 5.11
C TYR A 46 -4.57 -3.31 3.92
N ALA A 47 -4.26 -2.68 2.78
CA ALA A 47 -5.08 -2.82 1.58
C ALA A 47 -5.18 -4.29 1.12
N LEU A 48 -4.07 -5.03 1.13
CA LEU A 48 -4.08 -6.46 0.82
C LEU A 48 -4.90 -7.28 1.82
N GLU A 49 -4.72 -7.02 3.12
CA GLU A 49 -5.49 -7.69 4.19
C GLU A 49 -6.99 -7.47 4.02
N MET A 50 -7.41 -6.26 3.63
CA MET A 50 -8.81 -5.97 3.34
C MET A 50 -9.36 -6.74 2.13
N GLU A 51 -8.58 -6.91 1.06
CA GLU A 51 -9.01 -7.74 -0.09
C GLU A 51 -9.10 -9.22 0.27
N ILE A 52 -8.19 -9.72 1.11
CA ILE A 52 -8.28 -11.09 1.64
C ILE A 52 -9.55 -11.27 2.46
N LEU A 53 -9.85 -10.32 3.36
CA LEU A 53 -11.08 -10.36 4.16
C LEU A 53 -12.33 -10.34 3.29
N LYS A 54 -12.35 -9.54 2.21
CA LYS A 54 -13.45 -9.58 1.23
C LYS A 54 -13.62 -10.96 0.62
N GLY A 55 -12.53 -11.61 0.19
CA GLY A 55 -12.55 -12.97 -0.32
C GLY A 55 -13.02 -14.00 0.71
N LEU A 56 -12.59 -13.90 1.97
CA LEU A 56 -13.08 -14.77 3.04
C LEU A 56 -14.57 -14.58 3.32
N SER A 57 -15.08 -13.34 3.13
CA SER A 57 -16.49 -13.03 3.27
C SER A 57 -17.33 -13.28 2.00
N SER A 58 -16.74 -13.75 0.90
CA SER A 58 -17.43 -13.85 -0.40
C SER A 58 -18.34 -15.07 -0.56
N GLY A 59 -18.50 -15.87 0.50
CA GLY A 59 -19.32 -17.08 0.52
C GLY A 59 -18.48 -18.36 0.59
N GLU A 60 -19.15 -19.50 0.43
CA GLU A 60 -18.49 -20.80 0.49
C GLU A 60 -17.52 -21.01 -0.68
N PRO A 61 -16.28 -21.47 -0.43
CA PRO A 61 -15.32 -21.72 -1.49
C PRO A 61 -15.74 -22.93 -2.34
N THR A 62 -15.63 -22.80 -3.65
CA THR A 62 -15.81 -23.91 -4.61
C THR A 62 -14.48 -24.28 -5.26
N PRO A 63 -14.28 -25.53 -5.70
CA PRO A 63 -13.11 -25.90 -6.50
C PRO A 63 -13.05 -25.10 -7.79
N MET A 64 -11.88 -24.54 -8.11
CA MET A 64 -11.64 -23.84 -9.37
C MET A 64 -11.43 -24.86 -10.50
N THR A 65 -12.33 -24.89 -11.47
CA THR A 65 -12.31 -25.81 -12.62
C THR A 65 -11.74 -25.16 -13.87
N ALA A 66 -11.47 -25.96 -14.91
CA ALA A 66 -11.03 -25.43 -16.21
C ALA A 66 -12.12 -24.60 -16.90
N GLU A 67 -13.40 -24.97 -16.73
CA GLU A 67 -14.56 -24.24 -17.26
C GLU A 67 -14.69 -22.87 -16.60
N ASP A 68 -14.53 -22.79 -15.27
CA ASP A 68 -14.52 -21.50 -14.55
C ASP A 68 -13.47 -20.54 -15.13
N TRP A 69 -12.28 -21.05 -15.46
CA TRP A 69 -11.22 -20.25 -16.08
C TRP A 69 -11.57 -19.77 -17.50
N GLU A 70 -12.26 -20.59 -18.29
CA GLU A 70 -12.74 -20.20 -19.62
C GLU A 70 -13.81 -19.12 -19.53
N ASP A 71 -14.76 -19.27 -18.61
CA ASP A 71 -15.82 -18.31 -18.34
C ASP A 71 -15.27 -16.96 -17.86
N ILE A 72 -14.30 -16.97 -16.92
CA ILE A 72 -13.65 -15.74 -16.45
C ILE A 72 -13.00 -15.00 -17.62
N ARG A 73 -12.28 -15.71 -18.51
CA ARG A 73 -11.61 -15.09 -19.67
C ARG A 73 -12.62 -14.56 -20.69
N ALA A 74 -13.69 -15.30 -20.96
CA ALA A 74 -14.75 -14.88 -21.87
C ALA A 74 -15.43 -13.59 -21.37
N ASN A 75 -15.77 -13.54 -20.08
CA ASN A 75 -16.36 -12.38 -19.43
C ASN A 75 -15.45 -11.14 -19.51
N ILE A 76 -14.13 -11.31 -19.30
CA ILE A 76 -13.17 -10.20 -19.41
C ILE A 76 -13.13 -9.66 -20.85
N ARG A 77 -13.02 -10.54 -21.86
CA ARG A 77 -13.02 -10.13 -23.28
C ARG A 77 -14.27 -9.33 -23.64
N GLN A 78 -15.45 -9.82 -23.23
CA GLN A 78 -16.72 -9.17 -23.49
C GLN A 78 -16.78 -7.76 -22.89
N ARG A 79 -16.27 -7.56 -21.67
CA ARG A 79 -16.23 -6.24 -21.02
C ARG A 79 -15.28 -5.27 -21.74
N PHE A 80 -14.14 -5.75 -22.23
CA PHE A 80 -13.21 -4.93 -23.02
C PHE A 80 -13.81 -4.51 -24.36
N ASP A 81 -14.49 -5.42 -25.06
CA ASP A 81 -15.16 -5.11 -26.33
C ASP A 81 -16.31 -4.10 -26.15
N GLN A 82 -16.98 -4.10 -25.01
CA GLN A 82 -18.04 -3.13 -24.66
C GLN A 82 -17.52 -1.78 -24.19
N SER A 83 -16.32 -1.73 -23.60
CA SER A 83 -15.70 -0.50 -23.08
C SER A 83 -14.86 0.24 -24.13
N GLY A 84 -14.71 -0.32 -25.33
CA GLY A 84 -13.98 0.26 -26.46
C GLY A 84 -14.81 1.22 -27.33
N LYS A 85 -15.87 1.83 -26.79
CA LYS A 85 -16.61 2.94 -27.42
C LYS A 85 -16.36 4.26 -26.69
#